data_AF-A0A440GM88-F1
#
_entry.id   AF-A0A440GM88-F1
#
_cell.length_a   1.000
_cell.length_b   1.000
_cell.length_c   1.000
_cell.angle_alpha   90.00
_cell.angle_beta   90.00
_cell.angle_gamma   90.00
#
_symmetry.space_group_name_H-M   'P 1'
#
loop_
_entity.id
_entity.type
_entity.pdbx_description
1 polymer ?
#
loop_
_entity_poly.entity_id
_entity_poly.type
_entity_poly.pdbx_seq_one_letter_code
_entity_poly.pdbx_strand_id
1 'polypeptide(L)' 'MMTFNFRGPPVGDGDMSGACEDQLLPLIDEIVQAAVAAGWNRDDVLLAFVELAWDLYEKRRGDL' A
#
# COMPACT_ATOMS: atom_id res chain seq x y z
N MET A 1 -3.75 3.65 -18.00
CA MET A 1 -3.02 4.32 -16.90
C MET A 1 -4.07 4.70 -15.87
N MET A 2 -4.15 3.98 -14.76
CA MET A 2 -5.14 4.27 -13.71
C MET A 2 -4.77 5.58 -13.02
N THR A 3 -5.79 6.38 -12.71
CA THR A 3 -5.63 7.60 -11.92
C THR A 3 -5.94 7.24 -10.48
N PHE A 4 -4.94 7.30 -9.60
CA PHE A 4 -5.13 7.04 -8.17
C PHE A 4 -5.68 8.31 -7.52
N ASN A 5 -6.99 8.31 -7.27
CA ASN A 5 -7.69 9.42 -6.64
C ASN A 5 -7.58 9.32 -5.12
N PHE A 6 -6.41 9.66 -4.58
CA PHE A 6 -6.27 9.89 -3.14
C PHE A 6 -7.22 11.04 -2.75
N ARG A 7 -8.00 10.84 -1.69
CA ARG A 7 -8.97 11.83 -1.19
C ARG A 7 -8.29 12.99 -0.44
N GLY A 8 -6.95 13.02 -0.43
CA GLY A 8 -6.13 13.92 0.37
C GLY A 8 -5.66 13.24 1.66
N PRO A 9 -4.68 13.85 2.36
CA PRO A 9 -4.25 13.34 3.65
C PRO A 9 -5.44 13.36 4.63
N PRO A 10 -5.61 12.32 5.47
CA PRO A 10 -6.57 12.41 6.56
C PRO A 10 -6.25 13.64 7.42
N VAL A 11 -7.29 14.34 7.90
CA VAL A 11 -7.15 15.58 8.67
C VAL A 11 -7.84 15.38 10.03
N GLY A 12 -7.08 15.54 11.13
CA GLY A 12 -7.56 15.47 12.52
C GLY A 12 -6.81 14.44 13.38
N ASP A 13 -7.13 14.39 14.68
CA ASP A 13 -6.55 13.45 15.67
C ASP A 13 -7.19 12.03 15.60
N GLY A 14 -7.71 11.65 14.43
CA GLY A 14 -8.33 10.34 14.22
C GLY A 14 -7.31 9.21 14.04
N ASP A 15 -7.80 8.00 13.79
CA ASP A 15 -6.95 6.88 13.37
C ASP A 15 -6.37 7.14 11.97
N MET A 16 -5.25 7.87 11.94
CA MET A 16 -4.55 8.24 10.72
C MET A 16 -4.03 7.00 9.98
N SER A 17 -3.73 5.91 10.71
CA SER A 17 -3.27 4.66 10.11
C SER A 17 -4.41 4.01 9.32
N GLY A 18 -5.57 3.83 9.95
CA GLY A 18 -6.77 3.29 9.28
C GLY A 18 -7.21 4.13 8.09
N ALA A 19 -7.17 5.46 8.22
CA ALA A 19 -7.54 6.36 7.12
C ALA A 19 -6.55 6.36 5.95
N CYS A 20 -5.27 6.04 6.19
CA CYS A 20 -4.30 5.78 5.13
C CYS A 20 -4.55 4.41 4.48
N GLU A 21 -4.81 3.39 5.29
CA GLU A 21 -5.11 2.03 4.83
C GLU A 21 -6.31 2.01 3.88
N ASP A 22 -7.42 2.66 4.26
CA ASP A 22 -8.64 2.75 3.45
C ASP A 22 -8.39 3.33 2.04
N GLN A 23 -7.42 4.25 1.91
CA GLN A 23 -7.07 4.85 0.63
C GLN A 23 -6.06 4.02 -0.17
N LEU A 24 -5.21 3.24 0.50
CA LEU A 24 -4.17 2.41 -0.13
C LEU A 24 -4.70 1.02 -0.53
N LEU A 25 -5.66 0.48 0.21
CA LEU A 25 -6.17 -0.88 0.00
C LEU A 25 -6.68 -1.11 -1.43
N PRO A 26 -7.47 -0.20 -2.05
CA PRO A 26 -7.93 -0.40 -3.43
C PRO A 26 -6.78 -0.48 -4.46
N LEU A 27 -5.71 0.30 -4.24
CA LEU A 27 -4.52 0.29 -5.08
C LEU A 27 -3.77 -1.04 -4.93
N ILE A 28 -3.57 -1.50 -3.69
CA ILE A 28 -2.88 -2.76 -3.40
C ILE A 28 -3.67 -3.92 -4.02
N ASP A 29 -5.00 -3.95 -3.84
CA ASP A 29 -5.87 -4.97 -4.40
C ASP A 29 -5.76 -5.03 -5.94
N GLU A 30 -5.77 -3.89 -6.62
CA GLU A 30 -5.65 -3.85 -8.07
C GLU A 30 -4.30 -4.42 -8.55
N ILE A 31 -3.20 -4.06 -7.88
CA ILE A 31 -1.88 -4.58 -8.25
C ILE A 31 -1.81 -6.09 -8.00
N VAL A 32 -2.34 -6.56 -6.86
CA VAL A 32 -2.39 -8.00 -6.54
C VAL A 32 -3.20 -8.75 -7.59
N GLN A 33 -4.37 -8.24 -7.99
CA GLN A 33 -5.20 -8.86 -9.03
C GLN A 33 -4.48 -8.88 -10.39
N ALA A 34 -3.81 -7.80 -10.76
CA ALA A 34 -3.05 -7.74 -12.01
C ALA A 34 -1.87 -8.73 -12.02
N ALA A 35 -1.14 -8.85 -10.91
CA ALA A 35 -0.03 -9.81 -10.78
C ALA A 35 -0.52 -11.26 -10.85
N VAL A 36 -1.61 -11.58 -10.13
CA VAL A 36 -2.24 -12.90 -10.18
C VAL A 36 -2.74 -13.23 -11.58
N ALA A 37 -3.36 -12.28 -12.28
CA ALA A 37 -3.79 -12.46 -13.67
C ALA A 37 -2.61 -12.70 -14.63
N ALA A 38 -1.42 -12.18 -14.31
CA ALA A 38 -0.18 -12.45 -15.02
C ALA A 38 0.49 -13.78 -14.62
N GLY A 39 -0.11 -14.56 -13.72
CA GLY A 39 0.36 -15.89 -13.31
C GLY A 39 1.21 -15.92 -12.03
N TRP A 40 1.29 -14.82 -11.28
CA TRP A 40 2.07 -14.76 -10.04
C TRP A 40 1.30 -15.40 -8.88
N ASN A 41 2.03 -15.95 -7.91
CA ASN A 41 1.43 -16.45 -6.67
C ASN A 41 0.96 -15.27 -5.80
N ARG A 42 -0.28 -15.35 -5.32
CA ARG A 42 -0.89 -14.28 -4.52
C ARG A 42 -0.15 -14.03 -3.21
N ASP A 43 0.23 -15.08 -2.49
CA ASP A 43 0.87 -14.98 -1.18
C ASP A 43 2.28 -14.39 -1.30
N ASP A 44 3.02 -14.78 -2.34
CA ASP A 44 4.35 -14.22 -2.63
C ASP A 44 4.26 -12.72 -2.98
N VAL A 45 3.24 -12.32 -3.75
CA VAL A 45 3.01 -10.90 -4.09
C VAL A 45 2.67 -10.09 -2.84
N LEU A 46 1.80 -10.61 -1.98
CA LEU A 46 1.46 -9.95 -0.72
C LEU A 46 2.67 -9.85 0.22
N LEU A 47 3.48 -10.90 0.32
CA LEU A 47 4.70 -10.90 1.11
C LEU A 47 5.68 -9.82 0.60
N ALA A 48 5.88 -9.74 -0.72
CA ALA A 48 6.73 -8.72 -1.31
C ALA A 48 6.25 -7.29 -1.02
N PHE A 49 4.93 -7.05 -0.98
CA PHE A 49 4.38 -5.76 -0.57
C PHE A 49 4.68 -5.41 0.88
N VAL A 50 4.56 -6.38 1.79
CA VAL A 50 4.90 -6.19 3.22
C VAL A 50 6.38 -5.87 3.38
N GLU A 51 7.26 -6.63 2.73
CA GLU A 51 8.72 -6.39 2.78
C GLU A 51 9.10 -5.01 2.23
N LEU A 52 8.51 -4.60 1.10
CA LEU A 52 8.75 -3.29 0.51
C LEU A 52 8.25 -2.16 1.41
N ALA A 53 7.03 -2.27 1.95
CA ALA A 53 6.47 -1.26 2.85
C ALA A 53 7.32 -1.10 4.11
N TRP A 54 7.79 -2.22 4.67
CA TRP A 54 8.66 -2.23 5.83
C TRP A 54 10.02 -1.59 5.56
N ASP A 55 10.68 -1.94 4.45
CA ASP A 55 11.96 -1.35 4.04
C ASP A 55 11.86 0.18 3.85
N LEU A 56 10.78 0.66 3.23
CA LEU A 56 10.52 2.09 3.06
C LEU A 56 10.32 2.81 4.41
N TYR A 57 9.63 2.17 5.35
CA TYR A 57 9.44 2.71 6.70
C TYR A 57 10.76 2.79 7.47
N GLU A 58 11.54 1.70 7.50
CA GLU A 58 12.83 1.67 8.21
C GLU A 58 13.84 2.67 7.62
N LYS A 59 13.88 2.81 6.29
CA LYS A 59 14.71 3.85 5.64
C LYS A 59 14.34 5.25 6.10
N ARG A 60 13.04 5.59 6.10
CA ARG A 60 12.57 6.89 6.60
C ARG A 60 12.83 7.09 8.09
N ARG A 61 12.80 6.03 8.90
CA ARG A 61 13.09 6.11 10.33
C ARG A 61 14.56 6.44 10.59
N GLY A 62 15.47 6.02 9.72
CA GLY A 62 16.88 6.41 9.78
C GLY A 62 17.14 7.88 9.43
N ASP A 63 16.19 8.52 8.71
CA ASP A 63 16.27 9.93 8.31
C ASP A 63 15.66 10.90 9.35
N LEU A 64 14.96 10.38 10.37
CA LEU A 64 14.31 11.12 11.47
C LEU A 64 15.15 11.08 12.75
#